data_AF-A0A6I6XC68-F1
#
_entry.id   AF-A0A6I6XC68-F1
#
_cell.length_a   1.000
_cell.length_b   1.000
_cell.length_c   1.000
_cell.angle_alpha   90.00
_cell.angle_beta   90.00
_cell.angle_gamma   90.00
#
_symmetry.space_group_name_H-M   'P 1'
#
loop_
_entity.id
_entity.type
_entity.pdbx_description
1 polymer ?
#
loop_
_entity_poly.entity_id
_entity_poly.type
_entity_poly.pdbx_seq_one_letter_code
_entity_poly.pdbx_strand_id
1 'polypeptide(L)'
;MNADPAIQHEVVLKPEIPNAPIWKFEVSGKGSLKLEGHRGIYTSPSNAGVVYDEMGKTLQAPALRTSLESPFWIDAIATGYLLYPLVSTFIVLNSTPTHYFNKKNVGGKLKLDFCYRSNTGEELAVEPDLTTWKVLAGDGRISLDGVFTPGGISRFSVISAIEQDPKRWYYAVIIVPIPMMTVDELVAL
;
A
#
# COMPACT_ATOMS: atom_id res chain seq x y z
N MET A 1 -24.85 -5.13 10.30
CA MET A 1 -23.52 -5.08 9.65
C MET A 1 -23.17 -3.61 9.60
N ASN A 2 -22.29 -3.14 10.50
CA ASN A 2 -21.92 -1.72 10.55
C ASN A 2 -20.88 -1.49 9.47
N ALA A 3 -21.14 -0.55 8.56
CA ALA A 3 -20.13 -0.07 7.63
C ALA A 3 -18.95 0.50 8.43
N ASP A 4 -17.72 0.15 8.07
CA ASP A 4 -16.58 0.87 8.62
C ASP A 4 -16.69 2.34 8.19
N PRO A 5 -16.55 3.29 9.15
CA PRO A 5 -16.64 4.70 8.84
C PRO A 5 -15.52 5.10 7.88
N ALA A 6 -15.84 5.99 6.94
CA ALA A 6 -14.82 6.55 6.06
C ALA A 6 -13.73 7.23 6.89
N ILE A 7 -12.46 6.90 6.62
CA ILE A 7 -11.33 7.45 7.35
C ILE A 7 -10.91 8.77 6.71
N GLN A 8 -10.75 9.80 7.55
CA GLN A 8 -10.29 11.12 7.12
C GLN A 8 -8.84 11.33 7.51
N HIS A 9 -8.07 11.89 6.59
CA HIS A 9 -6.67 12.28 6.80
C HIS A 9 -6.46 13.72 6.34
N GLU A 10 -5.84 14.52 7.20
CA GLU A 10 -5.48 15.91 6.89
C GLU A 10 -4.12 15.97 6.18
N VAL A 11 -4.09 16.64 5.03
CA VAL A 11 -2.86 17.03 4.33
C VAL A 11 -2.72 18.54 4.45
N VAL A 12 -1.65 18.99 5.11
CA VAL A 12 -1.38 20.40 5.33
C VAL A 12 -0.16 20.82 4.53
N LEU A 13 -0.33 21.83 3.66
CA LEU A 13 0.80 22.57 3.13
C LEU A 13 1.13 23.73 4.07
N LYS A 14 2.42 23.87 4.41
CA LYS A 14 2.97 25.04 5.10
C LYS A 14 3.83 25.83 4.13
N PRO A 15 3.26 26.53 3.14
CA PRO A 15 4.09 27.27 2.19
C PRO A 15 4.69 28.52 2.82
N GLU A 16 5.88 28.90 2.36
CA GLU A 16 6.47 30.22 2.65
C GLU A 16 5.83 31.35 1.81
N ILE A 17 4.97 30.98 0.85
CA ILE A 17 4.41 31.89 -0.17
C ILE A 17 2.87 31.93 -0.02
N PRO A 18 2.22 33.11 -0.06
CA PRO A 18 0.78 33.24 0.19
C PRO A 18 -0.13 32.67 -0.91
N ASN A 19 0.42 32.27 -2.07
CA ASN A 19 -0.38 31.79 -3.19
C ASN A 19 -1.08 30.47 -2.88
N ALA A 20 -2.31 30.31 -3.41
CA ALA A 20 -3.06 29.08 -3.30
C ALA A 20 -2.34 27.94 -4.05
N PRO A 21 -2.10 26.80 -3.40
CA PRO A 21 -1.49 25.63 -4.04
C PRO A 21 -2.48 24.97 -5.00
N ILE A 22 -1.95 24.31 -6.01
CA ILE A 22 -2.71 23.42 -6.90
C ILE A 22 -2.95 22.12 -6.15
N TRP A 23 -4.17 21.62 -6.16
CA TRP A 23 -4.51 20.29 -5.65
C TRP A 23 -5.14 19.48 -6.77
N LYS A 24 -4.58 18.30 -7.06
CA LYS A 24 -5.14 17.38 -8.05
C LYS A 24 -4.80 15.95 -7.68
N PHE A 25 -5.72 15.03 -7.95
CA PHE A 25 -5.34 13.63 -8.00
C PHE A 25 -4.46 13.41 -9.25
N GLU A 26 -3.36 12.67 -9.10
CA GLU A 26 -2.50 12.31 -10.24
C GLU A 26 -3.13 11.23 -11.14
N VAL A 27 -4.05 10.45 -10.57
CA VAL A 27 -4.82 9.40 -11.23
C VAL A 27 -6.32 9.64 -10.98
N SER A 28 -7.21 8.85 -11.58
CA SER A 28 -8.63 8.84 -11.17
C SER A 28 -8.74 8.28 -9.74
N GLY A 29 -8.47 9.13 -8.75
CA GLY A 29 -8.50 8.78 -7.33
C GLY A 29 -9.87 8.22 -6.97
N LYS A 30 -9.88 7.20 -6.11
CA LYS A 30 -11.12 6.58 -5.66
C LYS A 30 -11.74 7.37 -4.51
N GLY A 31 -10.89 7.98 -3.66
CA GLY A 31 -11.31 8.84 -2.56
C GLY A 31 -11.79 10.23 -2.99
N SER A 32 -12.02 11.06 -1.99
CA SER A 32 -12.42 12.46 -2.20
C SER A 32 -11.49 13.41 -1.46
N LEU A 33 -11.36 14.62 -2.00
CA LEU A 33 -10.52 15.68 -1.43
C LEU A 33 -11.37 16.92 -1.22
N LYS A 34 -11.51 17.36 0.04
CA LYS A 34 -12.12 18.63 0.40
C LYS A 34 -11.02 19.65 0.67
N LEU A 35 -11.08 20.81 0.03
CA LEU A 35 -10.07 21.85 0.17
C LEU A 35 -10.54 22.96 1.12
N GLU A 36 -9.65 23.37 2.02
CA GLU A 36 -9.86 24.44 2.99
C GLU A 36 -8.58 25.32 3.03
N GLY A 37 -8.44 26.22 2.06
CA GLY A 37 -7.25 27.07 1.90
C GLY A 37 -6.00 26.27 1.54
N HIS A 38 -4.98 26.27 2.42
CA HIS A 38 -3.75 25.48 2.29
C HIS A 38 -3.88 24.05 2.84
N ARG A 39 -5.08 23.63 3.20
CA ARG A 39 -5.38 22.31 3.73
C ARG A 39 -6.22 21.51 2.73
N GLY A 40 -5.90 20.23 2.60
CA GLY A 40 -6.70 19.24 1.90
C GLY A 40 -7.09 18.12 2.86
N ILE A 41 -8.38 17.88 3.04
CA ILE A 41 -8.89 16.75 3.81
C ILE A 41 -9.19 15.62 2.83
N TYR A 42 -8.34 14.60 2.85
CA TYR A 42 -8.57 13.37 2.11
C TYR A 42 -9.55 12.50 2.89
N THR A 43 -10.55 11.96 2.21
CA THR A 43 -11.48 10.97 2.76
C THR A 43 -11.38 9.72 1.91
N SER A 44 -10.98 8.60 2.52
CA SER A 44 -10.95 7.32 1.84
C SER A 44 -12.36 6.89 1.44
N PRO A 45 -12.53 6.15 0.33
CA PRO A 45 -13.81 5.50 0.06
C PRO A 45 -14.17 4.55 1.20
N SER A 46 -15.47 4.37 1.43
CA SER A 46 -15.95 3.33 2.32
C SER A 46 -15.80 1.96 1.65
N ASN A 47 -15.35 0.97 2.40
CA ASN A 47 -15.29 -0.44 2.04
C ASN A 47 -16.46 -1.23 2.66
N ALA A 48 -17.62 -0.60 2.84
CA ALA A 48 -18.80 -1.26 3.37
C ALA A 48 -19.20 -2.48 2.52
N GLY A 49 -19.41 -3.63 3.16
CA GLY A 49 -19.93 -4.84 2.50
C GLY A 49 -18.88 -5.87 2.08
N VAL A 50 -17.61 -5.72 2.50
CA VAL A 50 -16.62 -6.78 2.34
C VAL A 50 -17.04 -8.03 3.11
N VAL A 51 -17.05 -9.17 2.43
CA VAL A 51 -17.37 -10.47 3.00
C VAL A 51 -16.08 -11.25 3.20
N TYR A 52 -15.84 -11.70 4.42
CA TYR A 52 -14.68 -12.51 4.79
C TYR A 52 -15.03 -14.00 4.79
N ASP A 53 -14.07 -14.84 4.39
CA ASP A 53 -14.19 -16.30 4.37
C ASP A 53 -13.42 -16.92 5.54
N GLU A 54 -14.14 -17.28 6.61
CA GLU A 54 -13.57 -17.93 7.80
C GLU A 54 -12.95 -19.31 7.49
N MET A 55 -13.24 -19.89 6.33
CA MET A 55 -12.63 -21.15 5.86
C MET A 55 -11.35 -20.90 5.04
N GLY A 56 -10.76 -19.71 5.14
CA GLY A 56 -9.46 -19.39 4.56
C GLY A 56 -8.32 -20.25 5.14
N LYS A 57 -7.22 -20.33 4.40
CA LYS A 57 -6.03 -21.08 4.86
C LYS A 57 -5.20 -20.32 5.91
N THR A 58 -5.46 -19.03 6.08
CA THR A 58 -4.71 -18.10 6.92
C THR A 58 -5.39 -17.91 8.27
N LEU A 59 -4.63 -17.53 9.30
CA LEU A 59 -5.18 -17.19 10.61
C LEU A 59 -6.15 -16.00 10.57
N GLN A 60 -5.83 -15.02 9.73
CA GLN A 60 -6.72 -13.90 9.42
C GLN A 60 -7.67 -14.33 8.29
N ALA A 61 -8.98 -14.17 8.46
CA ALA A 61 -9.95 -14.47 7.41
C ALA A 61 -9.70 -13.58 6.17
N PRO A 62 -9.52 -14.14 4.96
CA PRO A 62 -9.39 -13.37 3.72
C PRO A 62 -10.73 -12.85 3.22
N ALA A 63 -10.70 -11.71 2.53
CA ALA A 63 -11.87 -11.20 1.81
C ALA A 63 -12.18 -12.06 0.57
N LEU A 64 -13.47 -12.25 0.29
CA LEU A 64 -13.96 -12.87 -0.94
C LEU A 64 -13.85 -11.90 -2.12
N ARG A 65 -13.30 -12.38 -3.24
CA ARG A 65 -13.20 -11.64 -4.50
C ARG A 65 -14.56 -11.23 -5.06
N THR A 66 -15.61 -11.99 -4.77
CA THR A 66 -16.98 -11.65 -5.17
C THR A 66 -17.56 -10.45 -4.41
N SER A 67 -17.01 -10.12 -3.25
CA SER A 67 -17.45 -8.98 -2.43
C SER A 67 -16.60 -7.72 -2.64
N LEU A 68 -15.44 -7.86 -3.27
CA LEU A 68 -14.45 -6.79 -3.35
C LEU A 68 -13.65 -6.88 -4.65
N GLU A 69 -13.67 -5.80 -5.44
CA GLU A 69 -12.96 -5.71 -6.72
C GLU A 69 -11.42 -5.75 -6.55
N SER A 70 -10.90 -5.10 -5.51
CA SER A 70 -9.46 -5.04 -5.22
C SER A 70 -9.20 -4.95 -3.72
N PRO A 71 -8.19 -5.66 -3.17
CA PRO A 71 -7.86 -5.64 -1.75
C PRO A 71 -7.32 -4.30 -1.27
N PHE A 72 -6.81 -3.48 -2.19
CA PHE A 72 -6.29 -2.14 -1.90
C PHE A 72 -6.41 -1.24 -3.14
N TRP A 73 -6.27 0.07 -2.95
CA TRP A 73 -5.96 1.03 -4.02
C TRP A 73 -4.93 2.07 -3.55
N ILE A 74 -4.36 2.77 -4.52
CA ILE A 74 -3.49 3.91 -4.30
C ILE A 74 -4.18 5.17 -4.78
N ASP A 75 -4.28 6.16 -3.89
CA ASP A 75 -4.62 7.52 -4.27
C ASP A 75 -3.38 8.40 -4.12
N ALA A 76 -3.02 9.14 -5.17
CA ALA A 76 -1.92 10.08 -5.16
C ALA A 76 -2.47 11.49 -5.37
N ILE A 77 -2.18 12.39 -4.42
CA ILE A 77 -2.57 13.78 -4.44
C ILE A 77 -1.33 14.61 -4.72
N ALA A 78 -1.24 15.16 -5.91
CA ALA A 78 -0.27 16.19 -6.23
C ALA A 78 -0.76 17.52 -5.65
N THR A 79 0.11 18.15 -4.86
CA THR A 79 -0.11 19.41 -4.19
C THR A 79 1.12 20.32 -4.32
N GLY A 80 0.96 21.64 -4.33
CA GLY A 80 2.09 22.57 -4.40
C GLY A 80 1.96 23.59 -5.53
N TYR A 81 3.08 23.96 -6.16
CA TYR A 81 3.13 25.01 -7.17
C TYR A 81 3.51 24.45 -8.54
N LEU A 82 3.18 25.18 -9.62
CA LEU A 82 3.30 24.73 -11.01
C LEU A 82 4.66 24.11 -11.38
N LEU A 83 5.75 24.55 -10.75
CA LEU A 83 7.11 24.08 -11.01
C LEU A 83 7.64 23.06 -9.98
N TYR A 84 6.96 22.89 -8.84
CA TYR A 84 7.37 22.03 -7.74
C TYR A 84 6.17 21.30 -7.13
N PRO A 85 5.62 20.28 -7.83
CA PRO A 85 4.59 19.43 -7.25
C PRO A 85 5.20 18.55 -6.15
N LEU A 86 4.57 18.56 -4.98
CA LEU A 86 4.75 17.61 -3.91
C LEU A 86 3.64 16.57 -4.02
N VAL A 87 3.94 15.30 -3.81
CA VAL A 87 2.94 14.23 -3.92
C VAL A 87 2.73 13.58 -2.56
N SER A 88 1.48 13.53 -2.12
CA SER A 88 1.06 12.72 -0.98
C SER A 88 0.38 11.45 -1.49
N THR A 89 0.90 10.28 -1.09
CA THR A 89 0.38 8.97 -1.50
C THR A 89 -0.35 8.32 -0.34
N PHE A 90 -1.58 7.89 -0.60
CA PHE A 90 -2.44 7.16 0.32
C PHE A 90 -2.56 5.71 -0.15
N ILE A 91 -2.27 4.78 0.75
CA ILE A 91 -2.55 3.37 0.57
C ILE A 91 -3.83 3.08 1.33
N VAL A 92 -4.90 2.74 0.61
CA VAL A 92 -6.16 2.37 1.24
C VAL A 92 -6.29 0.87 1.17
N LEU A 93 -6.39 0.26 2.35
CA LEU A 93 -6.63 -1.16 2.50
C LEU A 93 -8.14 -1.37 2.54
N ASN A 94 -8.68 -2.04 1.52
CA ASN A 94 -10.12 -2.27 1.41
C ASN A 94 -10.54 -3.51 2.20
N SER A 95 -9.60 -4.39 2.51
CA SER A 95 -9.76 -5.51 3.42
C SER A 95 -8.52 -5.66 4.29
N THR A 96 -8.57 -6.44 5.35
CA THR A 96 -7.38 -6.72 6.16
C THR A 96 -6.38 -7.59 5.38
N PRO A 97 -5.08 -7.24 5.33
CA PRO A 97 -4.05 -8.12 4.78
C PRO A 97 -4.00 -9.45 5.53
N THR A 98 -3.88 -10.55 4.80
CA THR A 98 -3.77 -11.91 5.37
C THR A 98 -2.35 -12.45 5.40
N HIS A 99 -1.48 -11.80 4.64
CA HIS A 99 -0.07 -12.13 4.50
C HIS A 99 0.79 -10.96 4.99
N TYR A 100 2.09 -11.19 5.10
CA TYR A 100 3.08 -10.21 5.50
C TYR A 100 4.40 -10.45 4.77
N PHE A 101 5.34 -9.51 4.96
CA PHE A 101 6.68 -9.63 4.44
C PHE A 101 7.69 -9.86 5.55
N ASN A 102 8.45 -10.95 5.44
CA ASN A 102 9.70 -11.09 6.16
C ASN A 102 10.79 -10.33 5.39
N LYS A 103 11.46 -9.39 6.06
CA LYS A 103 12.47 -8.51 5.47
C LYS A 103 13.85 -9.07 5.74
N LYS A 104 14.72 -9.10 4.73
CA LYS A 104 16.10 -9.58 4.85
C LYS A 104 17.05 -8.65 4.10
N ASN A 105 18.26 -8.49 4.62
CA ASN A 105 19.37 -7.90 3.88
C ASN A 105 20.16 -9.04 3.20
N VAL A 106 20.20 -9.05 1.87
CA VAL A 106 20.97 -10.01 1.08
C VAL A 106 21.93 -9.24 0.20
N GLY A 107 23.20 -9.18 0.61
CA GLY A 107 24.25 -8.49 -0.16
C GLY A 107 24.00 -6.99 -0.33
N GLY A 108 23.47 -6.32 0.70
CA GLY A 108 23.14 -4.90 0.67
C GLY A 108 21.82 -4.56 -0.03
N LYS A 109 21.04 -5.57 -0.42
CA LYS A 109 19.73 -5.40 -1.05
C LYS A 109 18.63 -5.88 -0.11
N LEU A 110 17.51 -5.16 -0.11
CA LEU A 110 16.29 -5.59 0.57
C LEU A 110 15.68 -6.77 -0.20
N LYS A 111 15.54 -7.91 0.47
CA LYS A 111 14.73 -9.04 0.03
C LYS A 111 13.48 -9.13 0.90
N LEU A 112 12.33 -9.30 0.25
CA LEU A 112 11.04 -9.52 0.87
C LEU A 112 10.60 -10.96 0.59
N ASP A 113 10.48 -11.76 1.65
CA ASP A 113 9.82 -13.06 1.55
C ASP A 113 8.34 -12.88 1.86
N PHE A 114 7.48 -13.33 0.95
CA PHE A 114 6.03 -13.23 1.09
C PHE A 114 5.51 -14.43 1.90
N CYS A 115 4.95 -14.16 3.08
CA CYS A 115 4.64 -15.16 4.08
C CYS A 115 3.21 -15.02 4.62
N TYR A 116 2.70 -16.09 5.22
CA TYR A 116 1.47 -16.07 6.00
C TYR A 116 1.56 -17.00 7.20
N ARG A 117 0.67 -16.76 8.16
CA ARG A 117 0.38 -17.73 9.22
C ARG A 117 -0.83 -18.55 8.82
N SER A 118 -0.70 -19.87 8.81
CA SER A 118 -1.79 -20.79 8.56
C SER A 118 -2.85 -20.70 9.65
N ASN A 119 -4.01 -21.30 9.42
CA ASN A 119 -5.05 -21.48 10.44
C ASN A 119 -4.60 -22.36 11.63
N THR A 120 -3.50 -23.10 11.50
CA THR A 120 -2.86 -23.84 12.60
C THR A 120 -1.80 -23.01 13.34
N GLY A 121 -1.52 -21.78 12.88
CA GLY A 121 -0.52 -20.88 13.45
C GLY A 121 0.89 -21.07 12.91
N GLU A 122 1.11 -21.99 11.97
CA GLU A 122 2.39 -22.23 11.33
C GLU A 122 2.74 -21.10 10.36
N GLU A 123 4.00 -20.65 10.38
CA GLU A 123 4.51 -19.67 9.44
C GLU A 123 5.01 -20.35 8.16
N LEU A 124 4.45 -19.94 7.03
CA LEU A 124 4.73 -20.52 5.71
C LEU A 124 5.09 -19.42 4.72
N ALA A 125 6.02 -19.72 3.81
CA ALA A 125 6.30 -18.89 2.65
C ALA A 125 5.33 -19.25 1.52
N VAL A 126 4.89 -18.24 0.77
CA VAL A 126 4.13 -18.44 -0.46
C VAL A 126 5.08 -18.87 -1.57
N GLU A 127 4.66 -19.82 -2.39
CA GLU A 127 5.43 -20.27 -3.55
C GLU A 127 5.65 -19.11 -4.54
N PRO A 128 6.87 -18.96 -5.11
CA PRO A 128 7.15 -17.90 -6.07
C PRO A 128 6.20 -17.89 -7.27
N ASP A 129 5.84 -19.06 -7.79
CA ASP A 129 4.96 -19.22 -8.96
C ASP A 129 3.51 -18.80 -8.70
N LEU A 130 3.10 -18.78 -7.42
CA LEU A 130 1.79 -18.30 -6.99
C LEU A 130 1.82 -16.80 -6.61
N THR A 131 2.99 -16.17 -6.62
CA THR A 131 3.16 -14.80 -6.12
C THR A 131 3.19 -13.79 -7.27
N THR A 132 2.30 -12.81 -7.20
CA THR A 132 2.32 -11.64 -8.10
C THR A 132 2.83 -10.42 -7.37
N TRP A 133 4.04 -9.97 -7.71
CA TRP A 133 4.64 -8.75 -7.18
C TRP A 133 4.27 -7.53 -8.01
N LYS A 134 4.03 -6.40 -7.34
CA LYS A 134 3.84 -5.09 -7.99
C LYS A 134 4.45 -3.97 -7.16
N VAL A 135 4.99 -2.98 -7.85
CA VAL A 135 5.24 -1.64 -7.29
C VAL A 135 4.00 -0.81 -7.59
N LEU A 136 3.33 -0.35 -6.53
CA LEU A 136 2.07 0.39 -6.61
C LEU A 136 2.28 1.90 -6.68
N ALA A 137 3.36 2.39 -6.10
CA ALA A 137 3.75 3.80 -6.10
C ALA A 137 5.27 3.95 -5.92
N GLY A 138 5.81 5.09 -6.31
CA GLY A 138 7.25 5.33 -6.40
C GLY A 138 7.86 4.77 -7.68
N ASP A 139 9.18 4.82 -7.79
CA ASP A 139 9.93 4.46 -8.99
C ASP A 139 10.93 3.30 -8.77
N GLY A 140 10.80 2.59 -7.65
CA GLY A 140 11.54 1.37 -7.41
C GLY A 140 11.07 0.20 -8.27
N ARG A 141 11.77 -0.93 -8.15
CA ARG A 141 11.47 -2.17 -8.86
C ARG A 141 11.57 -3.35 -7.88
N ILE A 142 10.75 -4.37 -8.10
CA ILE A 142 10.77 -5.61 -7.34
C ILE A 142 10.91 -6.77 -8.32
N SER A 143 11.82 -7.71 -8.05
CA SER A 143 11.96 -8.93 -8.86
C SER A 143 10.87 -9.96 -8.52
N LEU A 144 10.76 -11.01 -9.34
CA LEU A 144 9.89 -12.15 -9.04
C LEU A 144 10.27 -12.87 -7.73
N ASP A 145 11.57 -12.86 -7.40
CA ASP A 145 12.09 -13.42 -6.13
C ASP A 145 12.02 -12.44 -4.93
N GLY A 146 11.28 -11.34 -5.06
CA GLY A 146 11.10 -10.37 -3.97
C GLY A 146 12.32 -9.50 -3.64
N VAL A 147 13.29 -9.36 -4.56
CA VAL A 147 14.46 -8.49 -4.36
C VAL A 147 14.14 -7.07 -4.85
N PHE A 148 14.19 -6.11 -3.94
CA PHE A 148 13.91 -4.71 -4.23
C PHE A 148 15.14 -3.98 -4.76
N THR A 149 14.93 -3.15 -5.77
CA THR A 149 15.92 -2.21 -6.31
C THR A 149 15.33 -0.79 -6.23
N PRO A 150 15.96 0.14 -5.49
CA PRO A 150 15.45 1.50 -5.36
C PRO A 150 15.49 2.24 -6.70
N GLY A 151 14.55 3.16 -6.87
CA GLY A 151 14.56 4.14 -7.95
C GLY A 151 15.50 5.32 -7.65
N GLY A 152 15.43 6.36 -8.48
CA GLY A 152 16.29 7.55 -8.37
C GLY A 152 15.54 8.84 -8.05
N ILE A 153 14.21 8.85 -8.23
CA ILE A 153 13.36 10.04 -8.13
C ILE A 153 12.56 10.00 -6.84
N SER A 154 11.85 8.89 -6.57
CA SER A 154 11.02 8.77 -5.37
C SER A 154 11.88 8.45 -4.15
N ARG A 155 11.45 8.96 -3.00
CA ARG A 155 12.08 8.67 -1.71
C ARG A 155 11.53 7.42 -1.02
N PHE A 156 10.48 6.83 -1.58
CA PHE A 156 9.88 5.59 -1.14
C PHE A 156 9.31 4.81 -2.33
N SER A 157 9.03 3.54 -2.11
CA SER A 157 8.21 2.73 -3.00
C SER A 157 7.16 1.98 -2.21
N VAL A 158 5.99 1.78 -2.79
CA VAL A 158 4.94 0.92 -2.20
C VAL A 158 4.96 -0.39 -2.96
N ILE A 159 5.14 -1.49 -2.24
CA ILE A 159 5.22 -2.83 -2.82
C ILE A 159 4.05 -3.64 -2.33
N SER A 160 3.43 -4.39 -3.22
CA SER A 160 2.45 -5.42 -2.90
C SER A 160 2.84 -6.77 -3.45
N ALA A 161 2.43 -7.81 -2.75
CA ALA A 161 2.40 -9.18 -3.23
C ALA A 161 0.99 -9.72 -3.06
N ILE A 162 0.51 -10.41 -4.08
CA ILE A 162 -0.78 -11.12 -4.07
C ILE A 162 -0.50 -12.58 -4.39
N GLU A 163 -1.01 -13.48 -3.53
CA GLU A 163 -1.06 -14.91 -3.85
C GLU A 163 -2.26 -15.17 -4.77
N GLN A 164 -2.04 -15.96 -5.81
CA GLN A 164 -3.08 -16.39 -6.72
C GLN A 164 -4.07 -17.34 -6.03
N ASP A 165 -5.30 -16.87 -5.85
CA ASP A 165 -6.45 -17.70 -5.45
C ASP A 165 -7.69 -17.19 -6.22
N PRO A 166 -8.50 -18.08 -6.81
CA PRO A 166 -9.64 -17.67 -7.64
C PRO A 166 -10.82 -17.08 -6.84
N LYS A 167 -10.89 -17.35 -5.53
CA LYS A 167 -12.01 -16.99 -4.66
C LYS A 167 -11.66 -15.88 -3.67
N ARG A 168 -10.41 -15.80 -3.22
CA ARG A 168 -9.99 -15.02 -2.06
C ARG A 168 -8.90 -14.02 -2.39
N TRP A 169 -8.86 -12.95 -1.61
CA TRP A 169 -7.77 -12.00 -1.60
C TRP A 169 -6.74 -12.38 -0.54
N TYR A 170 -5.61 -12.90 -1.00
CA TYR A 170 -4.43 -13.18 -0.20
C TYR A 170 -3.33 -12.22 -0.59
N TYR A 171 -2.95 -11.31 0.31
CA TYR A 171 -2.08 -10.20 -0.05
C TYR A 171 -1.36 -9.57 1.14
N ALA A 172 -0.27 -8.86 0.83
CA ALA A 172 0.43 -7.95 1.72
C ALA A 172 0.84 -6.67 0.97
N VAL A 173 0.99 -5.57 1.71
CA VAL A 173 1.49 -4.29 1.21
C VAL A 173 2.52 -3.73 2.19
N ILE A 174 3.59 -3.11 1.70
CA ILE A 174 4.61 -2.45 2.50
C ILE A 174 5.09 -1.16 1.84
N ILE A 175 5.39 -0.15 2.66
CA ILE A 175 6.13 1.04 2.24
C ILE A 175 7.61 0.77 2.48
N VAL A 176 8.41 0.90 1.42
CA VAL A 176 9.87 0.78 1.44
C VAL A 176 10.47 2.18 1.35
N PRO A 177 10.98 2.77 2.45
CA PRO A 177 11.49 4.15 2.49
C PRO A 177 12.96 4.24 2.05
N ILE A 178 13.41 3.46 1.09
CA ILE A 178 14.79 3.53 0.58
C ILE A 178 14.80 4.56 -0.58
N PRO A 179 15.68 5.57 -0.57
CA PRO A 179 16.91 5.71 0.24
C PRO A 179 16.80 6.61 1.48
N MET A 180 15.60 6.94 1.99
CA MET A 180 15.48 7.69 3.26
C MET A 180 15.98 6.92 4.47
N MET A 181 15.97 5.58 4.38
CA MET A 181 16.56 4.67 5.34
C MET A 181 17.44 3.63 4.64
N THR A 182 18.39 3.08 5.39
CA THR A 182 19.22 1.96 4.96
C THR A 182 18.43 0.65 4.96
N VAL A 183 18.95 -0.36 4.26
CA VAL A 183 18.35 -1.70 4.26
C VAL A 183 18.36 -2.29 5.67
N ASP A 184 19.44 -2.12 6.43
CA ASP A 184 19.55 -2.68 7.78
C ASP A 184 18.56 -2.05 8.76
N GLU A 185 18.36 -0.73 8.70
CA GLU A 185 17.34 -0.05 9.51
C GLU A 185 15.95 -0.58 9.19
N LEU A 186 15.63 -0.83 7.91
CA LEU A 186 14.31 -1.32 7.50
C LEU A 186 14.07 -2.77 7.93
N VAL A 187 15.11 -3.60 7.89
CA VAL A 187 15.05 -5.00 8.32
C VAL A 187 14.88 -5.10 9.84
N ALA A 188 15.40 -4.14 10.61
CA ALA A 188 15.32 -4.13 12.07
C ALA A 188 13.96 -3.66 12.64
N LEU A 189 13.09 -3.06 11.83
CA LEU A 189 11.72 -2.67 12.21
C LEU A 189 10.79 -3.88 12.37
#